data_AF-A0A7V9Q5K2-F1
#
_entry.id   AF-A0A7V9Q5K2-F1
#
_cell.length_a   1.000
_cell.length_b   1.000
_cell.length_c   1.000
_cell.angle_alpha   90.00
_cell.angle_beta   90.00
_cell.angle_gamma   90.00
#
_symmetry.space_group_name_H-M   'P 1'
#
loop_
_entity.id
_entity.type
_entity.pdbx_description
1 polymer ?
#
loop_
_entity_poly.entity_id
_entity_poly.type
_entity_poly.pdbx_seq_one_letter_code
_entity_poly.pdbx_strand_id
1 'polypeptide(L)'
;MNIEDWRAEIDSVDDELLSLINKRARLAVEVGILKRAAGIPITDPEREREVLTRLSRVNDGPLDEDAVQKLFRQIIHESRQIEIRLSEAARTPLNEKSAQSFVSHQLGEDVR
;
A
#
# COMPACT_ATOMS: atom_id res chain seq x y z
N MET A 1 -0.87 4.08 -35.00
CA MET A 1 -0.40 3.42 -33.77
C MET A 1 0.86 2.64 -34.09
N ASN A 2 1.97 3.03 -33.47
CA ASN A 2 3.25 2.35 -33.51
C ASN A 2 3.65 1.92 -32.08
N ILE A 3 4.85 1.38 -31.90
CA ILE A 3 5.35 0.91 -30.59
C ILE A 3 5.45 2.06 -29.57
N GLU A 4 5.86 3.25 -30.00
CA GLU A 4 6.01 4.40 -29.11
C GLU A 4 4.66 4.93 -28.63
N ASP A 5 3.63 4.90 -29.49
CA ASP A 5 2.26 5.26 -29.09
C ASP A 5 1.77 4.34 -27.96
N TRP A 6 1.98 3.03 -28.08
CA TRP A 6 1.61 2.06 -27.04
C TRP A 6 2.42 2.18 -25.76
N ARG A 7 3.71 2.53 -25.86
CA ARG A 7 4.55 2.80 -24.68
C ARG A 7 4.05 4.00 -23.90
N ALA A 8 3.68 5.08 -24.58
CA ALA A 8 3.09 6.25 -23.94
C ALA A 8 1.77 5.91 -23.22
N GLU A 9 0.94 5.04 -23.79
CA GLU A 9 -0.26 4.54 -23.11
C GLU A 9 0.10 3.71 -21.85
N ILE A 10 1.11 2.85 -21.93
CA ILE A 10 1.60 2.08 -20.77
C ILE A 10 2.12 3.02 -19.68
N ASP A 11 2.94 4.01 -20.03
CA ASP A 11 3.48 4.98 -19.07
C ASP A 11 2.34 5.71 -18.32
N SER A 12 1.29 6.11 -19.03
CA SER A 12 0.09 6.72 -18.43
C SER A 12 -0.62 5.78 -17.45
N VAL A 13 -0.76 4.50 -17.82
CA VAL A 13 -1.36 3.48 -16.94
C VAL A 13 -0.47 3.25 -15.72
N ASP A 14 0.85 3.20 -15.88
CA ASP A 14 1.81 3.00 -14.80
C ASP A 14 1.77 4.14 -13.78
N ASP A 15 1.62 5.39 -14.24
CA ASP A 15 1.42 6.55 -13.37
C ASP A 15 0.12 6.45 -12.55
N GLU A 16 -0.98 6.00 -13.17
CA GLU A 16 -2.24 5.75 -12.48
C GLU A 16 -2.12 4.60 -11.45
N LEU A 17 -1.44 3.51 -11.83
CA LEU A 17 -1.16 2.39 -10.94
C LEU A 17 -0.35 2.84 -9.73
N LEU A 18 0.70 3.63 -9.93
CA LEU A 18 1.53 4.17 -8.85
C LEU A 18 0.70 5.04 -7.90
N SER A 19 -0.15 5.91 -8.44
CA SER A 19 -1.06 6.75 -7.65
C SER A 19 -2.03 5.90 -6.79
N LEU A 20 -2.63 4.86 -7.38
CA LEU A 20 -3.55 3.96 -6.68
C LEU A 20 -2.85 3.12 -5.61
N ILE A 21 -1.65 2.61 -5.89
CA ILE A 21 -0.83 1.85 -4.93
C ILE A 21 -0.44 2.75 -3.75
N ASN A 22 -0.02 3.99 -4.01
CA ASN A 22 0.28 4.96 -2.96
C ASN A 22 -0.96 5.29 -2.12
N LYS A 23 -2.11 5.49 -2.75
CA LYS A 23 -3.38 5.68 -2.02
C LYS A 23 -3.70 4.49 -1.12
N ARG A 24 -3.53 3.26 -1.62
CA ARG A 24 -3.73 2.04 -0.84
C ARG A 24 -2.76 1.94 0.35
N ALA A 25 -1.50 2.30 0.15
CA ALA A 25 -0.50 2.33 1.22
C ALA A 25 -0.87 3.34 2.32
N ARG A 26 -1.34 4.55 1.95
CA ARG A 26 -1.85 5.54 2.93
C ARG A 26 -3.03 5.00 3.73
N LEU A 27 -3.99 4.32 3.08
CA LEU A 27 -5.10 3.68 3.79
C LEU A 27 -4.63 2.59 4.76
N ALA A 28 -3.60 1.82 4.38
CA ALA A 28 -3.00 0.82 5.26
C ALA A 28 -2.34 1.47 6.50
N VAL A 29 -1.69 2.63 6.32
CA VAL A 29 -1.14 3.43 7.44
C VAL A 29 -2.22 3.81 8.45
N GLU A 30 -3.36 4.34 7.98
CA GLU A 30 -4.48 4.69 8.87
C GLU A 30 -4.99 3.46 9.64
N VAL A 31 -5.12 2.31 8.96
CA VAL A 31 -5.46 1.04 9.61
C VAL A 31 -4.41 0.63 10.64
N GLY A 32 -3.13 0.80 10.34
CA GLY A 32 -2.02 0.52 11.26
C GLY A 32 -2.05 1.37 12.52
N ILE A 33 -2.39 2.66 12.41
CA ILE A 33 -2.58 3.58 13.54
C ILE A 33 -3.72 3.09 14.44
N LEU A 34 -4.86 2.71 13.85
CA LEU A 34 -6.00 2.18 14.59
C LEU A 34 -5.70 0.84 15.28
N LYS A 35 -5.02 -0.08 14.57
CA LYS A 35 -4.58 -1.37 15.13
C LYS A 35 -3.68 -1.16 16.34
N ARG A 36 -2.71 -0.25 16.24
CA ARG A 36 -1.82 0.11 17.35
C ARG A 36 -2.59 0.66 18.54
N ALA A 37 -3.50 1.62 18.32
CA ALA A 37 -4.31 2.22 19.38
C ALA A 37 -5.18 1.17 20.10
N ALA A 38 -5.65 0.16 19.37
CA ALA A 38 -6.44 -0.95 19.89
C ALA A 38 -5.59 -2.12 20.45
N GLY A 39 -4.26 -2.07 20.38
CA GLY A 39 -3.39 -3.19 20.79
C GLY A 39 -3.48 -4.43 19.90
N ILE A 40 -3.99 -4.29 18.68
CA ILE A 40 -4.14 -5.37 17.69
C ILE A 40 -2.84 -5.51 16.88
N PRO A 41 -2.40 -6.75 16.57
CA PRO A 41 -1.26 -6.98 15.70
C PRO A 41 -1.42 -6.32 14.31
N ILE A 42 -0.33 -5.77 13.78
CA ILE A 42 -0.29 -5.17 12.44
C ILE A 42 -0.55 -6.25 11.36
N THR A 43 0.08 -7.41 11.51
CA THR A 43 -0.08 -8.55 10.60
C THR A 43 -1.41 -9.26 10.84
N ASP A 44 -2.17 -9.47 9.76
CA ASP A 44 -3.44 -10.19 9.78
C ASP A 44 -3.51 -11.14 8.56
N PRO A 45 -3.00 -12.38 8.69
CA PRO A 45 -2.91 -13.33 7.58
C PRO A 45 -4.28 -13.72 7.01
N GLU A 46 -5.32 -13.73 7.86
CA GLU A 46 -6.68 -14.02 7.45
C GLU A 46 -7.20 -12.93 6.54
N ARG A 47 -7.06 -11.67 6.95
CA ARG A 47 -7.47 -10.53 6.13
C ARG A 47 -6.75 -10.49 4.79
N GLU A 48 -5.47 -10.83 4.76
CA GLU A 48 -4.69 -10.87 3.52
C GLU A 48 -5.22 -11.93 2.54
N ARG A 49 -5.50 -13.13 3.06
CA ARG A 49 -6.11 -14.21 2.28
C ARG A 49 -7.46 -13.79 1.71
N GLU A 50 -8.33 -13.15 2.50
CA GLU A 50 -9.60 -12.63 2.02
C GLU A 50 -9.45 -11.62 0.88
N VAL A 51 -8.48 -10.70 1.00
CA VAL A 51 -8.20 -9.70 -0.04
C VAL A 51 -7.77 -10.39 -1.33
N LEU A 52 -6.84 -11.35 -1.25
CA LEU A 52 -6.35 -12.09 -2.41
C LEU A 52 -7.47 -12.91 -3.06
N THR A 53 -8.24 -13.68 -2.30
CA THR A 53 -9.37 -14.46 -2.82
C THR A 53 -10.42 -13.57 -3.48
N ARG A 54 -10.75 -12.43 -2.85
CA ARG A 54 -11.71 -11.47 -3.44
C ARG A 54 -11.20 -10.93 -4.77
N LEU A 55 -9.92 -10.56 -4.85
CA LEU A 55 -9.31 -10.00 -6.06
C LEU A 55 -9.24 -11.02 -7.20
N SER A 56 -8.87 -12.27 -6.91
CA SER A 56 -8.94 -13.35 -7.90
C SER A 56 -10.36 -13.53 -8.46
N ARG A 57 -11.38 -13.44 -7.61
CA ARG A 57 -12.78 -13.63 -8.02
C ARG A 57 -13.33 -12.52 -8.89
N VAL A 58 -12.87 -11.28 -8.70
CA VAL A 58 -13.36 -10.11 -9.45
C VAL A 58 -12.48 -9.76 -10.65
N ASN A 59 -11.38 -10.48 -10.87
CA ASN A 59 -10.52 -10.28 -12.02
C ASN A 59 -11.20 -10.79 -13.30
N ASP A 60 -11.53 -9.86 -14.20
CA ASP A 60 -12.04 -10.09 -15.55
C ASP A 60 -11.00 -9.77 -16.63
N GLY A 61 -9.77 -9.46 -16.22
CA GLY A 61 -8.66 -9.08 -17.08
C GLY A 61 -7.84 -10.27 -17.60
N PRO A 62 -6.82 -9.98 -18.43
CA PRO A 62 -5.99 -10.99 -19.08
C PRO A 62 -4.98 -11.67 -18.15
N LEU A 63 -4.82 -11.17 -16.91
CA LEU A 63 -3.94 -11.79 -15.92
C LEU A 63 -4.59 -13.06 -15.37
N ASP A 64 -3.81 -14.13 -15.24
CA ASP A 64 -4.29 -15.32 -14.53
C ASP A 64 -4.35 -15.10 -13.01
N GLU A 65 -4.98 -16.04 -12.31
CA GLU A 65 -5.17 -15.96 -10.87
C GLU A 65 -3.84 -15.87 -10.11
N ASP A 66 -2.82 -16.62 -10.53
CA ASP A 66 -1.52 -16.64 -9.85
C ASP A 66 -0.79 -15.30 -9.99
N ALA A 67 -0.84 -14.68 -11.17
CA ALA A 67 -0.30 -13.35 -11.42
C ALA A 67 -0.98 -12.29 -10.55
N VAL A 68 -2.32 -12.29 -10.47
CA VAL A 68 -3.08 -11.40 -9.59
C VAL A 68 -2.65 -11.59 -8.13
N GLN A 69 -2.61 -12.84 -7.66
CA GLN A 69 -2.22 -13.11 -6.28
C GLN A 69 -0.79 -12.65 -5.98
N LYS A 70 0.17 -12.87 -6.88
CA LYS A 70 1.57 -12.44 -6.71
C LYS A 70 1.70 -10.93 -6.60
N LEU A 71 1.10 -10.19 -7.53
CA LEU A 71 1.15 -8.72 -7.54
C LEU A 71 0.55 -8.13 -6.27
N PHE A 72 -0.66 -8.56 -5.91
CA PHE A 72 -1.34 -7.99 -4.74
C PHE A 72 -0.72 -8.43 -3.42
N ARG A 73 -0.10 -9.61 -3.35
CA ARG A 73 0.69 -10.02 -2.18
C ARG A 73 1.88 -9.10 -1.96
N GLN A 74 2.58 -8.68 -3.03
CA GLN A 74 3.66 -7.70 -2.90
C GLN A 74 3.14 -6.33 -2.46
N ILE A 75 2.05 -5.85 -3.05
CA ILE A 75 1.45 -4.56 -2.66
C ILE A 75 1.02 -4.57 -1.18
N ILE A 76 0.41 -5.68 -0.73
CA ILE A 76 0.07 -5.90 0.69
C ILE A 76 1.33 -5.86 1.55
N HIS A 77 2.39 -6.58 1.15
CA HIS A 77 3.64 -6.66 1.88
C HIS A 77 4.26 -5.27 2.08
N GLU A 78 4.43 -4.50 1.01
CA GLU A 78 5.02 -3.16 1.08
C GLU A 78 4.20 -2.20 1.93
N SER A 79 2.87 -2.29 1.85
CA SER A 79 1.98 -1.48 2.69
C SER A 79 2.19 -1.78 4.18
N ARG A 80 2.31 -3.07 4.54
CA ARG A 80 2.58 -3.51 5.91
C ARG A 80 3.95 -3.06 6.40
N GLN A 81 4.97 -3.08 5.55
CA GLN A 81 6.31 -2.60 5.92
C GLN A 81 6.28 -1.12 6.33
N ILE A 82 5.44 -0.30 5.69
CA ILE A 82 5.23 1.09 6.10
C ILE A 82 4.58 1.15 7.49
N GLU A 83 3.52 0.37 7.74
CA GLU A 83 2.87 0.29 9.06
C GLU A 83 3.85 -0.09 10.17
N ILE A 84 4.72 -1.08 9.92
CA ILE A 84 5.75 -1.54 10.88
C ILE A 84 6.74 -0.41 11.18
N ARG A 85 7.31 0.23 10.16
CA ARG A 85 8.26 1.33 10.34
C ARG A 85 7.66 2.49 11.14
N LEU A 86 6.40 2.83 10.87
CA LEU A 86 5.68 3.86 11.62
C LEU A 86 5.45 3.48 13.07
N SER A 87 5.08 2.22 13.30
CA SER A 87 4.91 1.69 14.65
C SER A 87 6.23 1.74 15.44
N GLU A 88 7.35 1.38 14.82
CA GLU A 88 8.69 1.43 15.42
C GLU A 88 9.13 2.86 15.72
N ALA A 89 9.01 3.78 14.75
CA ALA A 89 9.40 5.19 14.92
C ALA A 89 8.68 5.85 16.11
N ALA A 90 7.38 5.58 16.27
CA ALA A 90 6.62 6.12 17.40
C ALA A 90 6.79 5.36 18.73
N ARG A 91 7.64 4.32 18.80
CA ARG A 91 8.06 3.70 20.08
C ARG A 91 9.38 4.27 20.61
N THR A 92 10.12 5.01 19.80
CA THR A 92 11.38 5.64 20.22
C THR A 92 11.09 6.97 20.95
N PRO A 93 11.45 7.11 22.25
CA PRO A 93 11.00 8.22 23.10
C PRO A 93 11.57 9.61 22.76
N LEU A 94 12.33 9.76 21.67
CA LEU A 94 13.03 11.01 21.36
C LEU A 94 12.34 11.93 20.36
N ASN A 95 11.29 11.54 19.64
CA ASN A 95 10.71 12.45 18.64
C ASN A 95 9.26 12.11 18.24
N GLU A 96 8.27 12.54 19.02
CA GLU A 96 6.87 12.65 18.52
C GLU A 96 6.80 13.53 17.27
N LYS A 97 7.61 14.60 17.21
CA LYS A 97 7.74 15.49 16.04
C LYS A 97 8.36 14.81 14.81
N SER A 98 9.32 13.90 14.97
CA SER A 98 9.87 13.16 13.81
C SER A 98 8.98 12.01 13.36
N ALA A 99 8.23 11.39 14.28
CA ALA A 99 7.19 10.44 13.89
C ALA A 99 6.10 11.16 13.05
N GLN A 100 5.62 12.32 13.51
CA GLN A 100 4.67 13.14 12.76
C GLN A 100 5.22 13.67 11.43
N SER A 101 6.48 14.14 11.38
CA SER A 101 7.10 14.59 10.12
C SER A 101 7.38 13.44 9.14
N PHE A 102 7.72 12.25 9.65
CA PHE A 102 7.90 11.07 8.80
C PHE A 102 6.55 10.57 8.25
N VAL A 103 5.49 10.62 9.08
CA VAL A 103 4.12 10.37 8.63
C VAL A 103 3.69 11.38 7.58
N SER A 104 3.85 12.69 7.80
CA SER A 104 3.44 13.73 6.84
C SER A 104 4.16 13.61 5.50
N HIS A 105 5.47 13.37 5.53
CA HIS A 105 6.27 13.14 4.32
C HIS A 105 5.85 11.87 3.59
N GLN A 106 5.59 10.77 4.31
CA GLN A 106 5.19 9.50 3.70
C GLN A 106 3.75 9.52 3.17
N LEU A 107 2.87 10.31 3.79
CA LEU A 107 1.48 10.51 3.34
C LEU A 107 1.35 11.59 2.26
N GLY A 108 2.42 12.30 1.92
CA GLY A 108 2.41 13.36 0.91
C GLY A 108 1.57 14.58 1.32
N GLU A 109 1.43 14.82 2.61
CA GLU A 109 0.66 15.97 3.13
C GLU A 109 1.44 17.29 3.08
N ASP A 110 2.70 17.27 2.65
CA ASP A 110 3.59 18.44 2.54
C ASP A 110 3.45 19.25 1.24
N VAL A 111 2.46 18.97 0.39
CA VAL A 111 2.16 19.79 -0.80
C VAL A 111 0.78 20.44 -0.64
N ARG A 112 0.76 21.62 -0.02
CA ARG A 112 -0.30 22.63 -0.19
C ARG A 112 0.19 23.72 -1.12
#